data_AF-I4ISZ5-F1
#
_entry.id   AF-I4ISZ5-F1
#
_cell.length_a   1.000
_cell.length_b   1.000
_cell.length_c   1.000
_cell.angle_alpha   90.00
_cell.angle_beta   90.00
_cell.angle_gamma   90.00
#
_symmetry.space_group_name_H-M   'P 1'
#
loop_
_entity.id
_entity.type
_entity.pdbx_description
1 polymer ?
#
loop_
_entity_poly.entity_id
_entity_poly.type
_entity_poly.pdbx_seq_one_letter_code
_entity_poly.pdbx_strand_id
1 'polypeptide(L)'
;MMMLKQITSFIGRINRKVDNFITVSRLLPRSEIAHVILFNRETLKKVNQWIDEETYNNSVFHYGLPLSSKELIDREINSQITYTDAILYLSRFLKKPVNYLELGVSVGKNFFQAASFLENSVMIGFDIEEINPTLEQFFKKTSYYIEWDTMANSLKTGKSSLIEYDYHHNQIYYLSGDIFDENSWKQLSGRKFNKYLSKINYTHLTTSCLLPLAFCLSSLGN
;
A
#
# COMPACT_ATOMS: atom_id res chain seq x y z
N MET A 1 -42.18 -16.71 -18.37
CA MET A 1 -40.89 -16.48 -19.05
C MET A 1 -39.90 -15.62 -18.25
N MET A 2 -40.34 -14.67 -17.41
CA MET A 2 -39.45 -13.78 -16.62
C MET A 2 -38.71 -14.49 -15.47
N MET A 3 -39.36 -15.45 -14.82
CA MET A 3 -38.82 -16.21 -13.68
C MET A 3 -37.67 -17.14 -14.06
N LEU A 4 -37.71 -17.75 -15.26
CA LEU A 4 -36.66 -18.64 -15.75
C LEU A 4 -35.32 -17.90 -15.99
N LYS A 5 -35.40 -16.64 -16.46
CA LYS A 5 -34.22 -15.78 -16.67
C LYS A 5 -33.57 -15.32 -15.36
N GLN A 6 -34.35 -15.15 -14.30
CA GLN A 6 -33.82 -14.79 -12.97
C GLN A 6 -33.08 -15.98 -12.33
N ILE A 7 -33.61 -17.20 -12.48
CA ILE A 7 -32.99 -18.42 -11.97
C ILE A 7 -31.67 -18.72 -12.69
N THR A 8 -31.62 -18.62 -14.02
CA THR A 8 -30.38 -18.84 -14.78
C THR A 8 -29.31 -17.79 -14.48
N SER A 9 -29.70 -16.52 -14.32
CA SER A 9 -28.80 -15.44 -13.87
C SER A 9 -28.25 -15.70 -12.47
N PHE A 10 -29.08 -16.18 -11.55
CA PHE A 10 -28.68 -16.53 -10.18
C PHE A 10 -27.71 -17.71 -10.14
N ILE A 11 -27.99 -18.79 -10.87
CA ILE A 11 -27.09 -19.95 -11.01
C ILE A 11 -25.76 -19.54 -11.63
N GLY A 12 -25.78 -18.71 -12.69
CA GLY A 12 -24.56 -18.19 -13.31
C GLY A 12 -23.71 -17.34 -12.36
N ARG A 13 -24.33 -16.56 -11.47
CA ARG A 13 -23.64 -15.81 -10.41
C ARG A 13 -23.03 -16.73 -9.35
N ILE A 14 -23.70 -17.82 -8.99
CA ILE A 14 -23.18 -18.81 -8.05
C ILE A 14 -21.98 -19.53 -8.66
N ASN A 15 -22.10 -20.06 -9.87
CA ASN A 15 -21.02 -20.79 -10.54
C ASN A 15 -19.77 -19.91 -10.69
N ARG A 16 -19.94 -18.66 -11.11
CA ARG A 16 -18.82 -17.70 -11.19
C ARG A 16 -18.17 -17.43 -9.84
N LYS A 17 -18.94 -17.37 -8.75
CA LYS A 17 -18.39 -17.23 -7.39
C LYS A 17 -17.60 -18.48 -6.97
N VAL A 18 -18.10 -19.67 -7.29
CA VAL A 18 -17.42 -20.94 -7.00
C VAL A 18 -16.13 -21.08 -7.80
N ASP A 19 -16.15 -20.78 -9.10
CA ASP A 19 -14.95 -20.82 -9.95
C ASP A 19 -13.89 -19.80 -9.49
N ASN A 20 -14.31 -18.59 -9.13
CA ASN A 20 -13.41 -17.59 -8.55
C ASN A 20 -12.83 -18.06 -7.21
N PHE A 21 -13.63 -18.69 -6.36
CA PHE A 21 -13.16 -19.25 -5.09
C PHE A 21 -12.14 -20.39 -5.29
N ILE A 22 -12.39 -21.29 -6.25
CA ILE A 22 -11.46 -22.36 -6.61
C ILE A 22 -10.15 -21.78 -7.18
N THR A 23 -10.24 -20.75 -8.02
CA THR A 23 -9.07 -20.11 -8.62
C THR A 23 -8.23 -19.36 -7.57
N VAL A 24 -8.86 -18.59 -6.69
CA VAL A 24 -8.17 -17.87 -5.61
C VAL A 24 -7.55 -18.84 -4.60
N SER A 25 -8.25 -19.91 -4.24
CA SER A 25 -7.71 -20.93 -3.32
C SER A 25 -6.53 -21.70 -3.92
N ARG A 26 -6.45 -21.84 -5.25
CA ARG A 26 -5.27 -22.38 -5.94
C ARG A 26 -4.10 -21.39 -6.00
N LEU A 27 -4.38 -20.10 -6.22
CA LEU A 27 -3.35 -19.05 -6.29
C LEU A 27 -2.79 -18.68 -4.92
N LEU A 28 -3.61 -18.76 -3.87
CA LEU A 28 -3.25 -18.44 -2.49
C LEU A 28 -3.62 -19.63 -1.58
N PRO A 29 -2.91 -20.78 -1.70
CA PRO A 29 -3.18 -21.95 -0.87
C PRO A 29 -3.06 -21.59 0.61
N ARG A 30 -4.09 -21.90 1.41
CA ARG A 30 -4.14 -21.44 2.81
C ARG A 30 -2.95 -21.92 3.63
N SER A 31 -2.49 -23.15 3.39
CA SER A 31 -1.30 -23.73 4.01
C SER A 31 -0.03 -22.95 3.68
N GLU A 32 0.08 -22.44 2.46
CA GLU A 32 1.25 -21.71 1.99
C GLU A 32 1.24 -20.25 2.43
N ILE A 33 0.10 -19.56 2.39
CA ILE A 33 0.03 -18.14 2.79
C ILE A 33 -0.06 -17.93 4.31
N ALA A 34 -0.39 -18.96 5.09
CA ALA A 34 -0.59 -18.84 6.54
C ALA A 34 0.60 -18.17 7.27
N HIS A 35 1.84 -18.49 6.90
CA HIS A 35 3.02 -17.89 7.53
C HIS A 35 3.12 -16.38 7.24
N VAL A 36 2.72 -15.92 6.04
CA VAL A 36 2.70 -14.49 5.71
C VAL A 36 1.66 -13.76 6.55
N ILE A 37 0.48 -14.36 6.71
CA ILE A 37 -0.60 -13.78 7.53
C ILE A 37 -0.13 -13.63 8.98
N LEU A 38 0.40 -14.71 9.56
CA LEU A 38 0.89 -14.69 10.94
C LEU A 38 1.99 -13.64 11.12
N PHE A 39 2.99 -13.62 10.24
CA PHE A 39 4.05 -12.61 10.24
C PHE A 39 3.50 -11.19 10.21
N ASN A 40 2.54 -10.91 9.33
CA ASN A 40 1.94 -9.60 9.18
C ASN A 40 1.13 -9.18 10.41
N ARG A 41 0.37 -10.10 11.04
CA ARG A 41 -0.36 -9.79 12.28
C ARG A 41 0.59 -9.48 13.43
N GLU A 42 1.63 -10.27 13.62
CA GLU A 42 2.64 -10.02 14.64
C GLU A 42 3.43 -8.73 14.37
N THR A 43 3.63 -8.38 13.10
CA THR A 43 4.23 -7.10 12.71
C THR A 43 3.33 -5.93 13.11
N LEU A 44 2.03 -5.97 12.80
CA LEU A 44 1.11 -4.88 13.12
C LEU A 44 0.91 -4.68 14.63
N LYS A 45 1.01 -5.74 15.43
CA LYS A 45 0.95 -5.68 16.90
C LYS A 45 2.10 -4.90 17.54
N LYS A 46 3.18 -4.63 16.81
CA LYS A 46 4.29 -3.78 17.29
C LYS A 46 3.89 -2.31 17.43
N VAL A 47 2.76 -1.91 16.84
CA VAL A 47 2.27 -0.53 16.83
C VAL A 47 0.98 -0.46 17.63
N ASN A 48 1.02 0.21 18.77
CA ASN A 48 -0.14 0.33 19.67
C ASN A 48 -1.18 1.36 19.17
N GLN A 49 -0.69 2.45 18.57
CA GLN A 49 -1.52 3.54 18.06
C GLN A 49 -0.93 3.98 16.72
N TRP A 50 -1.72 3.92 15.64
CA TRP A 50 -1.25 4.20 14.28
C TRP A 50 -1.22 5.68 13.91
N ILE A 51 -2.01 6.50 14.59
CA ILE A 51 -2.03 7.95 14.42
C ILE A 51 -2.64 8.59 15.66
N ASP A 52 -1.97 9.58 16.23
CA ASP A 52 -2.52 10.38 17.33
C ASP A 52 -3.48 11.45 16.81
N GLU A 53 -4.19 12.10 17.74
CA GLU A 53 -5.22 13.08 17.38
C GLU A 53 -4.66 14.36 16.76
N GLU A 54 -3.50 14.82 17.22
CA GLU A 54 -2.84 16.02 16.71
C GLU A 54 -2.36 15.80 15.27
N THR A 55 -1.62 14.71 15.03
CA THR A 55 -1.16 14.31 13.69
C THR A 55 -2.33 14.11 12.74
N TYR A 56 -3.40 13.46 13.19
CA TYR A 56 -4.61 13.27 12.38
C TYR A 56 -5.23 14.61 11.99
N ASN A 57 -5.47 15.51 12.94
CA ASN A 57 -6.19 16.77 12.71
C ASN A 57 -5.37 17.80 11.92
N ASN A 58 -4.04 17.74 11.98
CA ASN A 58 -3.14 18.68 11.31
C ASN A 58 -2.73 18.25 9.89
N SER A 59 -3.07 17.03 9.47
CA SER A 59 -2.77 16.54 8.11
C SER A 59 -3.80 17.02 7.08
N VAL A 60 -3.38 17.13 5.82
CA VAL A 60 -4.18 17.57 4.66
C VAL A 60 -5.38 16.65 4.44
N PHE A 61 -5.17 15.33 4.54
CA PHE A 61 -6.19 14.33 4.25
C PHE A 61 -6.42 13.32 5.38
N HIS A 62 -6.08 13.66 6.63
CA HIS A 62 -6.19 12.73 7.75
C HIS A 62 -5.44 11.41 7.49
N TYR A 63 -4.31 11.49 6.77
CA TYR A 63 -3.57 10.33 6.24
C TYR A 63 -4.48 9.32 5.50
N GLY A 64 -5.52 9.78 4.80
CA GLY A 64 -6.48 8.93 4.09
C GLY A 64 -7.39 8.09 4.98
N LEU A 65 -7.47 8.39 6.29
CA LEU A 65 -8.28 7.68 7.26
C LEU A 65 -9.61 8.44 7.52
N PRO A 66 -10.77 7.90 7.10
CA PRO A 66 -12.05 8.51 7.45
C PRO A 66 -12.29 8.48 8.95
N LEU A 67 -13.02 9.48 9.48
CA LEU A 67 -13.32 9.58 10.91
C LEU A 67 -13.98 8.31 11.47
N SER A 68 -14.89 7.69 10.72
CA SER A 68 -15.56 6.44 11.09
C SER A 68 -14.61 5.24 11.23
N SER A 69 -13.43 5.32 10.61
CA SER A 69 -12.39 4.29 10.66
C SER A 69 -11.29 4.61 11.67
N LYS A 70 -11.25 5.84 12.21
CA LYS A 70 -10.23 6.28 13.19
C LYS A 70 -10.25 5.40 14.44
N GLU A 71 -11.43 5.11 14.99
CA GLU A 71 -11.57 4.24 16.17
C GLU A 71 -11.31 2.74 15.89
N LEU A 72 -11.22 2.37 14.61
CA LEU A 72 -10.99 0.98 14.19
C LEU A 72 -9.53 0.74 13.81
N ILE A 73 -8.74 1.80 13.59
CA ILE A 73 -7.40 1.67 13.03
C ILE A 73 -6.45 0.97 13.97
N ASP A 74 -6.65 1.03 15.29
CA ASP A 74 -5.75 0.36 16.25
C ASP A 74 -6.19 -1.07 16.58
N ARG A 75 -7.35 -1.51 16.04
CA ARG A 75 -7.84 -2.87 16.31
C ARG A 75 -6.99 -3.90 15.58
N GLU A 76 -6.85 -5.06 16.23
CA GLU A 76 -6.23 -6.22 15.63
C GLU A 76 -6.99 -6.69 14.39
N ILE A 77 -6.23 -7.04 13.35
CA ILE A 77 -6.79 -7.69 12.17
C ILE A 77 -6.85 -9.19 12.45
N ASN A 78 -7.99 -9.82 12.17
CA ASN A 78 -8.15 -11.26 12.32
C ASN A 78 -7.27 -12.06 11.32
N SER A 79 -7.39 -13.38 11.36
CA SER A 79 -6.62 -14.28 10.50
C SER A 79 -7.09 -14.35 9.03
N GLN A 80 -8.09 -13.57 8.60
CA GLN A 80 -8.51 -13.56 7.20
C GLN A 80 -7.40 -12.99 6.31
N ILE A 81 -7.33 -13.47 5.06
CA ILE A 81 -6.34 -12.99 4.08
C ILE A 81 -6.67 -11.55 3.73
N THR A 82 -5.72 -10.65 3.92
CA THR A 82 -5.75 -9.29 3.38
C THR A 82 -5.07 -9.23 2.03
N TYR A 83 -5.34 -8.19 1.25
CA TYR A 83 -4.61 -7.98 -0.01
C TYR A 83 -3.11 -7.79 0.23
N THR A 84 -2.69 -7.23 1.36
CA THR A 84 -1.27 -7.12 1.74
C THR A 84 -0.63 -8.49 1.93
N ASP A 85 -1.31 -9.44 2.59
CA ASP A 85 -0.84 -10.81 2.73
C ASP A 85 -0.67 -11.47 1.35
N ALA A 86 -1.66 -11.33 0.47
CA ALA A 86 -1.60 -11.87 -0.88
C ALA A 86 -0.46 -11.25 -1.71
N ILE A 87 -0.28 -9.94 -1.62
CA ILE A 87 0.77 -9.20 -2.30
C ILE A 87 2.17 -9.60 -1.83
N LEU A 88 2.35 -9.82 -0.53
CA LEU A 88 3.62 -10.24 0.04
C LEU A 88 3.92 -11.71 -0.28
N TYR A 89 2.90 -12.57 -0.23
CA TYR A 89 3.02 -13.94 -0.69
C TYR A 89 3.49 -14.02 -2.15
N LEU A 90 2.82 -13.30 -3.06
CA LEU A 90 3.18 -13.28 -4.48
C LEU A 90 4.58 -12.69 -4.74
N SER A 91 5.05 -11.80 -3.87
CA SER A 91 6.39 -11.20 -4.01
C SER A 91 7.56 -12.18 -3.80
N ARG A 92 7.28 -13.40 -3.32
CA ARG A 92 8.24 -14.50 -3.26
C ARG A 92 8.64 -15.03 -4.64
N PHE A 93 7.77 -14.84 -5.64
CA PHE A 93 8.01 -15.29 -7.02
C PHE A 93 8.65 -14.20 -7.90
N LEU A 94 8.86 -13.00 -7.37
CA LEU A 94 9.52 -11.92 -8.08
C LEU A 94 11.05 -12.09 -8.05
N LYS A 95 11.70 -11.64 -9.12
CA LYS A 95 13.16 -11.52 -9.17
C LYS A 95 13.65 -10.64 -8.02
N LYS A 96 14.73 -11.06 -7.34
CA LYS A 96 15.38 -10.29 -6.29
C LYS A 96 16.50 -9.40 -6.85
N PRO A 97 16.79 -8.23 -6.24
CA PRO A 97 16.07 -7.63 -5.11
C PRO A 97 14.66 -7.16 -5.51
N VAL A 98 13.75 -7.04 -4.54
CA VAL A 98 12.42 -6.46 -4.80
C VAL A 98 12.57 -4.94 -4.78
N ASN A 99 12.09 -4.29 -5.84
CA ASN A 99 11.98 -2.85 -5.93
C ASN A 99 10.49 -2.51 -5.80
N TYR A 100 10.11 -2.02 -4.61
CA TYR A 100 8.74 -1.77 -4.21
C TYR A 100 8.39 -0.28 -4.29
N LEU A 101 7.23 0.04 -4.87
CA LEU A 101 6.64 1.38 -4.82
C LEU A 101 5.22 1.30 -4.27
N GLU A 102 4.92 2.10 -3.25
CA GLU A 102 3.57 2.32 -2.73
C GLU A 102 3.17 3.79 -2.95
N LEU A 103 2.12 4.02 -3.76
CA LEU A 103 1.49 5.33 -3.88
C LEU A 103 0.29 5.41 -2.94
N GLY A 104 0.24 6.45 -2.12
CA GLY A 104 -0.76 6.59 -1.06
C GLY A 104 -0.45 5.62 0.09
N VAL A 105 0.59 5.95 0.85
CA VAL A 105 1.05 5.18 2.01
C VAL A 105 0.05 5.28 3.18
N SER A 106 -0.70 6.38 3.29
CA SER A 106 -1.68 6.61 4.35
C SER A 106 -1.01 6.50 5.73
N VAL A 107 -1.68 5.95 6.74
CA VAL A 107 -1.10 5.71 8.08
C VAL A 107 0.02 4.65 8.08
N GLY A 108 0.36 4.06 6.92
CA GLY A 108 1.58 3.26 6.77
C GLY A 108 1.48 1.78 7.10
N LYS A 109 0.31 1.26 7.49
CA LYS A 109 0.12 -0.16 7.87
C LYS A 109 0.65 -1.15 6.84
N ASN A 110 0.40 -0.89 5.56
CA ASN A 110 0.82 -1.79 4.48
C ASN A 110 2.28 -1.66 4.17
N PHE A 111 2.75 -0.42 4.07
CA PHE A 111 4.15 -0.14 3.86
C PHE A 111 5.00 -0.77 4.97
N PHE A 112 4.56 -0.72 6.23
CA PHE A 112 5.22 -1.34 7.36
C PHE A 112 5.27 -2.88 7.28
N GLN A 113 4.15 -3.52 6.93
CA GLN A 113 4.11 -4.97 6.69
C GLN A 113 5.07 -5.35 5.56
N ALA A 114 5.07 -4.59 4.46
CA ALA A 114 5.97 -4.84 3.34
C ALA A 114 7.44 -4.65 3.71
N ALA A 115 7.77 -3.58 4.45
CA ALA A 115 9.13 -3.25 4.87
C ALA A 115 9.66 -4.22 5.92
N SER A 116 8.77 -4.85 6.70
CA SER A 116 9.15 -5.88 7.66
C SER A 116 9.35 -7.25 7.00
N PHE A 117 8.55 -7.56 5.97
CA PHE A 117 8.53 -8.89 5.35
C PHE A 117 9.57 -9.05 4.22
N LEU A 118 9.78 -7.99 3.43
CA LEU A 118 10.81 -7.99 2.40
C LEU A 118 12.18 -7.77 3.04
N GLU A 119 13.22 -8.32 2.41
CA GLU A 119 14.60 -8.13 2.82
C GLU A 119 15.44 -7.79 1.59
N ASN A 120 16.57 -7.10 1.81
CA ASN A 120 17.51 -6.70 0.75
C ASN A 120 16.79 -6.02 -0.42
N SER A 121 15.82 -5.16 -0.12
CA SER A 121 14.91 -4.53 -1.08
C SER A 121 15.08 -3.01 -1.09
N VAL A 122 14.74 -2.39 -2.22
CA VAL A 122 14.62 -0.94 -2.33
C VAL A 122 13.14 -0.61 -2.32
N MET A 123 12.71 0.23 -1.39
CA MET A 123 11.30 0.51 -1.16
C MET A 123 11.03 1.99 -1.21
N ILE A 124 9.95 2.39 -1.89
CA ILE A 124 9.57 3.78 -2.02
C ILE A 124 8.13 3.95 -1.56
N GLY A 125 7.94 4.72 -0.50
CA GLY A 125 6.64 5.25 -0.13
C GLY A 125 6.48 6.62 -0.78
N PHE A 126 5.38 6.86 -1.48
CA PHE A 126 5.06 8.15 -2.09
C PHE A 126 3.67 8.57 -1.62
N ASP A 127 3.61 9.61 -0.80
CA ASP A 127 2.38 10.20 -0.28
C ASP A 127 2.46 11.73 -0.36
N ILE A 128 1.31 12.39 -0.25
CA ILE A 128 1.24 13.86 -0.20
C ILE A 128 1.67 14.40 1.18
N GLU A 129 1.42 13.61 2.21
CA GLU A 129 1.87 13.86 3.58
C GLU A 129 3.33 13.45 3.77
N GLU A 130 3.98 14.06 4.76
CA GLU A 130 5.20 13.50 5.32
C GLU A 130 4.94 12.07 5.88
N ILE A 131 6.01 11.33 6.15
CA ILE A 131 5.86 10.00 6.76
C ILE A 131 5.12 10.14 8.10
N ASN A 132 4.13 9.27 8.33
CA ASN A 132 3.45 9.22 9.61
C ASN A 132 4.49 9.04 10.74
N PRO A 133 4.56 9.93 11.75
CA PRO A 133 5.57 9.87 12.80
C PRO A 133 5.61 8.55 13.57
N THR A 134 4.44 7.91 13.73
CA THR A 134 4.32 6.58 14.33
C THR A 134 5.05 5.53 13.49
N LEU A 135 4.96 5.61 12.16
CA LEU A 135 5.69 4.69 11.29
C LEU A 135 7.19 5.05 11.27
N GLU A 136 7.50 6.35 11.19
CA GLU A 136 8.87 6.83 11.06
C GLU A 136 9.78 6.35 12.21
N GLN A 137 9.25 6.22 13.43
CA GLN A 137 10.02 5.77 14.59
C GLN A 137 10.67 4.38 14.42
N PHE A 138 10.15 3.55 13.51
CA PHE A 138 10.72 2.23 13.21
C PHE A 138 11.90 2.30 12.26
N PHE A 139 12.04 3.39 11.52
CA PHE A 139 13.01 3.53 10.44
C PHE A 139 14.19 4.39 10.90
N LYS A 140 15.41 3.93 10.58
CA LYS A 140 16.62 4.69 10.90
C LYS A 140 16.88 5.70 9.78
N LYS A 141 16.58 6.96 10.03
CA LYS A 141 16.87 8.05 9.08
C LYS A 141 18.37 8.12 8.76
N THR A 142 18.68 8.27 7.49
CA THR A 142 20.05 8.46 6.99
C THR A 142 20.35 9.95 6.82
N SER A 143 21.53 10.28 6.28
CA SER A 143 21.88 11.67 5.93
C SER A 143 21.29 12.13 4.60
N TYR A 144 20.72 11.24 3.77
CA TYR A 144 20.19 11.64 2.47
C TYR A 144 18.81 12.28 2.62
N TYR A 145 18.74 13.52 2.20
CA TYR A 145 17.57 14.37 2.25
C TYR A 145 17.66 15.43 1.16
N ILE A 146 16.59 15.56 0.39
CA ILE A 146 16.43 16.66 -0.57
C ILE A 146 15.03 17.23 -0.46
N GLU A 147 14.90 18.52 -0.77
CA GLU A 147 13.64 19.23 -0.84
C GLU A 147 13.53 20.05 -2.12
N TRP A 148 12.30 20.27 -2.55
CA TRP A 148 11.99 21.20 -3.63
C TRP A 148 10.67 21.91 -3.35
N ASP A 149 10.44 23.01 -4.06
CA ASP A 149 9.18 23.73 -3.94
C ASP A 149 8.05 22.86 -4.49
N THR A 150 7.01 22.70 -3.67
CA THR A 150 5.77 22.04 -4.06
C THR A 150 5.13 22.79 -5.21
N MET A 151 4.56 22.04 -6.18
CA MET A 151 3.87 22.66 -7.32
C MET A 151 2.76 23.62 -6.89
N ALA A 152 2.53 24.66 -7.69
CA ALA A 152 1.44 25.59 -7.47
C ALA A 152 0.07 24.86 -7.47
N ASN A 153 -0.84 25.29 -6.59
CA ASN A 153 -2.18 24.72 -6.39
C ASN A 153 -2.21 23.27 -5.87
N SER A 154 -1.10 22.72 -5.39
CA SER A 154 -1.10 21.47 -4.65
C SER A 154 -1.86 21.61 -3.33
N LEU A 155 -2.44 20.50 -2.87
CA LEU A 155 -3.00 20.40 -1.51
C LEU A 155 -1.92 20.11 -0.47
N LYS A 156 -0.71 19.71 -0.88
CA LYS A 156 0.41 19.50 0.01
C LYS A 156 0.78 20.79 0.73
N THR A 157 0.93 20.71 2.05
CA THR A 157 1.47 21.79 2.86
C THR A 157 2.99 21.67 2.96
N GLY A 158 3.68 22.81 2.87
CA GLY A 158 5.14 22.86 2.94
C GLY A 158 5.83 22.45 1.64
N LYS A 159 7.13 22.13 1.74
CA LYS A 159 7.96 21.68 0.62
C LYS A 159 7.78 20.19 0.37
N SER A 160 7.95 19.80 -0.88
CA SER A 160 8.11 18.39 -1.23
C SER A 160 9.51 17.90 -0.83
N SER A 161 9.60 16.65 -0.41
CA SER A 161 10.81 16.08 0.17
C SER A 161 11.03 14.64 -0.29
N LEU A 162 12.29 14.21 -0.26
CA LEU A 162 12.69 12.82 -0.37
C LEU A 162 13.68 12.54 0.75
N ILE A 163 13.30 11.64 1.66
CA ILE A 163 14.14 11.21 2.79
C ILE A 163 14.47 9.73 2.62
N GLU A 164 15.71 9.35 2.94
CA GLU A 164 16.14 7.96 2.96
C GLU A 164 16.25 7.42 4.39
N TYR A 165 15.86 6.16 4.56
CA TYR A 165 15.91 5.41 5.80
C TYR A 165 16.44 3.99 5.59
N ASP A 166 17.02 3.42 6.65
CA ASP A 166 17.35 2.00 6.75
C ASP A 166 16.35 1.26 7.65
N TYR A 167 15.92 0.08 7.22
CA TYR A 167 15.09 -0.82 8.04
C TYR A 167 15.20 -2.28 7.57
N HIS A 168 15.55 -3.21 8.47
CA HIS A 168 15.58 -4.65 8.16
C HIS A 168 16.31 -5.03 6.85
N HIS A 169 17.51 -4.47 6.63
CA HIS A 169 18.29 -4.65 5.40
C HIS A 169 17.62 -4.11 4.13
N ASN A 170 16.58 -3.29 4.26
CA ASN A 170 15.97 -2.56 3.17
C ASN A 170 16.43 -1.11 3.19
N GLN A 171 16.59 -0.57 1.98
CA GLN A 171 16.74 0.86 1.75
C GLN A 171 15.36 1.43 1.44
N ILE A 172 14.90 2.33 2.29
CA ILE A 172 13.58 2.97 2.19
C ILE A 172 13.77 4.41 1.75
N TYR A 173 13.04 4.82 0.73
CA TYR A 173 12.85 6.21 0.37
C TYR A 173 11.41 6.60 0.68
N TYR A 174 11.21 7.71 1.38
CA TYR A 174 9.90 8.30 1.54
C TYR A 174 9.87 9.62 0.77
N LEU A 175 9.05 9.64 -0.28
CA LEU A 175 8.78 10.81 -1.09
C LEU A 175 7.48 11.44 -0.60
N SER A 176 7.60 12.62 0.00
CA SER A 176 6.48 13.44 0.38
C SER A 176 6.26 14.49 -0.71
N GLY A 177 5.20 14.38 -1.49
CA GLY A 177 4.97 15.22 -2.66
C GLY A 177 3.61 15.01 -3.29
N ASP A 178 3.20 15.95 -4.13
CA ASP A 178 1.96 15.77 -4.91
C ASP A 178 2.19 14.75 -6.04
N ILE A 179 1.27 13.79 -6.19
CA ILE A 179 1.32 12.81 -7.28
C ILE A 179 1.13 13.45 -8.66
N PHE A 180 0.66 14.70 -8.74
CA PHE A 180 0.55 15.45 -9.99
C PHE A 180 1.78 16.34 -10.26
N ASP A 181 2.72 16.41 -9.32
CA ASP A 181 3.94 17.20 -9.47
C ASP A 181 5.01 16.43 -10.27
N GLU A 182 5.31 16.93 -11.47
CA GLU A 182 6.37 16.37 -12.31
C GLU A 182 7.74 16.35 -11.62
N ASN A 183 8.03 17.33 -10.75
CA ASN A 183 9.31 17.37 -10.04
C ASN A 183 9.43 16.27 -8.98
N SER A 184 8.31 15.86 -8.39
CA SER A 184 8.22 14.68 -7.53
C SER A 184 8.52 13.40 -8.33
N TRP A 185 7.89 13.22 -9.50
CA TRP A 185 8.18 12.07 -10.36
C TRP A 185 9.61 12.03 -10.91
N LYS A 186 10.24 13.20 -11.16
CA LYS A 186 11.64 13.27 -11.58
C LYS A 186 12.59 12.65 -10.56
N GLN A 187 12.26 12.68 -9.25
CA GLN A 187 13.08 12.03 -8.21
C GLN A 187 13.09 10.50 -8.31
N LEU A 188 12.09 9.93 -9.00
CA LEU A 188 11.98 8.49 -9.25
C LEU A 188 12.54 8.10 -10.63
N SER A 189 13.04 9.05 -11.42
CA SER A 189 13.53 8.81 -12.78
C SER A 189 14.67 7.78 -12.80
N GLY A 190 14.63 6.88 -13.78
CA GLY A 190 15.60 5.79 -13.94
C GLY A 190 15.39 4.60 -13.00
N ARG A 191 14.50 4.68 -12.00
CA ARG A 191 14.17 3.55 -11.13
C ARG A 191 13.22 2.58 -11.84
N LYS A 192 13.44 1.27 -11.61
CA LYS A 192 12.58 0.20 -12.13
C LYS A 192 11.96 -0.55 -10.96
N PHE A 193 10.64 -0.68 -10.96
CA PHE A 193 9.90 -1.41 -9.93
C PHE A 193 9.44 -2.74 -10.47
N ASN A 194 9.63 -3.81 -9.69
CA ASN A 194 9.07 -5.12 -9.98
C ASN A 194 7.88 -5.46 -9.08
N LYS A 195 7.51 -4.53 -8.19
CA LYS A 195 6.31 -4.58 -7.37
C LYS A 195 5.75 -3.16 -7.14
N TYR A 196 4.44 -3.00 -7.33
CA TYR A 196 3.75 -1.73 -7.20
C TYR A 196 2.42 -1.91 -6.47
N LEU A 197 2.11 -1.00 -5.56
CA LEU A 197 0.81 -0.87 -4.91
C LEU A 197 0.35 0.59 -5.04
N SER A 198 -0.86 0.80 -5.57
CA SER A 198 -1.48 2.12 -5.59
C SER A 198 -2.79 2.08 -4.83
N LYS A 199 -2.98 3.06 -3.94
CA LYS A 199 -4.20 3.23 -3.14
C LYS A 199 -4.80 4.62 -3.30
N ILE A 200 -4.45 5.31 -4.38
CA ILE A 200 -4.94 6.66 -4.62
C ILE A 200 -6.47 6.60 -4.77
N ASN A 201 -7.16 7.12 -3.75
CA ASN A 201 -8.61 7.27 -3.76
C ASN A 201 -8.96 8.57 -4.50
N TYR A 202 -9.38 8.47 -5.75
CA TYR A 202 -9.91 9.59 -6.53
C TYR A 202 -11.36 9.89 -6.14
N THR A 203 -11.64 10.19 -4.87
CA THR A 203 -13.01 10.51 -4.43
C THR A 203 -13.45 11.95 -4.77
N HIS A 204 -12.52 12.81 -5.21
CA HIS A 204 -12.84 14.19 -5.62
C HIS A 204 -12.92 14.40 -7.14
N LEU A 205 -12.76 13.34 -7.95
CA LEU A 205 -12.91 13.35 -9.40
C LEU A 205 -13.89 12.25 -9.81
N THR A 206 -15.18 12.59 -9.79
CA THR A 206 -16.33 11.82 -10.32
C THR A 206 -16.56 10.36 -9.84
N THR A 207 -17.82 9.99 -9.73
CA THR A 207 -18.39 8.90 -8.92
C THR A 207 -18.20 7.47 -9.44
N SER A 208 -17.08 7.12 -10.05
CA SER A 208 -16.86 5.72 -10.47
C SER A 208 -15.41 5.32 -10.64
N CYS A 209 -14.64 5.24 -9.56
CA CYS A 209 -13.34 4.53 -9.55
C CYS A 209 -13.10 3.82 -8.21
N LEU A 210 -13.95 2.85 -7.87
CA LEU A 210 -13.58 1.81 -6.91
C LEU A 210 -12.75 0.76 -7.65
N LEU A 211 -11.43 0.93 -7.67
CA LEU A 211 -10.37 -0.10 -7.68
C LEU A 211 -9.04 0.59 -8.03
N PRO A 212 -7.98 0.32 -7.24
CA PRO A 212 -6.81 -0.24 -7.91
C PRO A 212 -6.13 -1.34 -7.07
N LEU A 213 -6.31 -2.59 -7.49
CA LEU A 213 -5.25 -3.60 -7.37
C LEU A 213 -4.66 -3.76 -8.78
N ALA A 214 -3.80 -2.82 -9.18
CA ALA A 214 -3.05 -2.95 -10.42
C ALA A 214 -1.79 -3.78 -10.15
N PHE A 215 -1.90 -5.11 -10.28
CA PHE A 215 -0.75 -5.99 -10.43
C PHE A 215 -0.28 -5.91 -11.89
N CYS A 216 0.83 -5.21 -12.17
CA CYS A 216 1.55 -5.38 -13.43
C CYS A 216 2.64 -6.45 -13.27
N LEU A 217 2.34 -7.68 -13.69
CA LEU A 217 3.36 -8.63 -14.13
C LEU A 217 3.79 -8.26 -15.55
N SER A 218 4.60 -7.20 -15.69
CA SER A 218 5.20 -6.84 -16.99
C SER A 218 6.71 -6.66 -16.83
N SER A 219 7.43 -7.79 -16.71
CA SER A 219 8.88 -7.89 -16.95
C SER A 219 9.37 -9.35 -17.02
N LEU A 220 8.54 -10.30 -17.46
CA LEU A 220 9.03 -11.59 -17.97
C LEU A 220 9.14 -11.45 -19.49
N GLY A 221 10.19 -10.76 -19.89
CA GLY A 221 10.51 -10.46 -21.29
C GLY A 221 11.99 -10.12 -21.35
N ASN A 222 12.80 -11.17 -21.26
CA ASN A 222 14.09 -11.39 -21.93
C ASN A 222 14.44 -12.86 -21.73
#